data_AF-A0A967VNI3-F1
#
_entry.id   AF-A0A967VNI3-F1
#
_cell.length_a   1.000
_cell.length_b   1.000
_cell.length_c   1.000
_cell.angle_alpha   90.00
_cell.angle_beta   90.00
_cell.angle_gamma   90.00
#
_symmetry.space_group_name_H-M   'P 1'
#
loop_
_entity.id
_entity.type
_entity.pdbx_description
1 polymer ?
#
loop_
_entity_poly.entity_id
_entity_poly.type
_entity_poly.pdbx_seq_one_letter_code
_entity_poly.pdbx_strand_id
1 'polypeptide(L)'
;DRLLAAEAEAAMGELLLPLCAVATPNLPEARILAGTGAEDEAGMRRLAEALVERGAAAALVKGGHREGDEVVDVLFDGTSFWTWRRAKLVTGNTHGTGCTLSSAIAAGLARGWALEDAVDTALDYVHRAIAAAPGLGAGHGPLNHFVEVQPPRTNRRNRSSTS
;
A
#
# COMPACT_ATOMS: atom_id res chain seq x y z
N ASP A 1 6.16 2.17 18.87
CA ASP A 1 6.66 0.86 19.28
C ASP A 1 6.80 -0.08 18.10
N ARG A 2 7.92 -0.81 18.06
CA ARG A 2 8.16 -1.87 17.08
C ARG A 2 7.23 -3.03 17.42
N LEU A 3 6.35 -3.39 16.49
CA LEU A 3 5.35 -4.43 16.70
C LEU A 3 5.92 -5.86 16.66
N LEU A 4 7.18 -6.04 16.25
CA LEU A 4 7.85 -7.32 16.07
C LEU A 4 9.28 -7.30 16.64
N ALA A 5 9.74 -8.46 17.12
CA ALA A 5 11.16 -8.66 17.48
C ALA A 5 12.02 -8.60 16.21
N ALA A 6 13.27 -8.13 16.32
CA ALA A 6 14.15 -7.91 15.17
C ALA A 6 14.38 -9.19 14.34
N GLU A 7 14.35 -10.35 15.00
CA GLU A 7 14.46 -11.67 14.39
C GLU A 7 13.25 -12.01 13.51
N ALA A 8 12.05 -11.57 13.91
CA ALA A 8 10.82 -11.75 13.14
C ALA A 8 10.78 -10.83 11.92
N GLU A 9 11.31 -9.60 12.03
CA GLU A 9 11.47 -8.68 10.89
C GLU A 9 12.45 -9.23 9.86
N ALA A 10 13.59 -9.78 10.31
CA ALA A 10 14.56 -10.44 9.44
C ALA A 10 13.97 -11.67 8.73
N ALA A 11 13.30 -12.56 9.48
CA ALA A 11 12.66 -13.74 8.91
C ALA A 11 11.57 -13.37 7.88
N MET A 12 10.82 -12.29 8.11
CA MET A 12 9.83 -11.80 7.13
C MET A 12 10.50 -11.30 5.84
N GLY A 13 11.62 -10.59 5.95
CA GLY A 13 12.41 -10.16 4.81
C GLY A 13 13.03 -11.33 4.03
N GLU A 14 13.58 -12.32 4.72
CA GLU A 14 14.32 -13.42 4.09
C GLU A 14 13.41 -14.55 3.57
N LEU A 15 12.32 -14.86 4.27
CA LEU A 15 11.48 -16.03 3.97
C LEU A 15 10.18 -15.68 3.26
N LEU A 16 9.58 -14.52 3.55
CA LEU A 16 8.25 -14.16 3.03
C LEU A 16 8.33 -13.22 1.84
N LEU A 17 9.22 -12.23 1.88
CA LEU A 17 9.37 -11.26 0.79
C LEU A 17 9.59 -11.92 -0.59
N PRO A 18 10.43 -12.97 -0.73
CA PRO A 18 10.63 -13.65 -2.01
C PRO A 18 9.41 -14.41 -2.55
N LEU A 19 8.40 -14.63 -1.72
CA LEU A 19 7.17 -15.36 -2.10
C LEU A 19 6.02 -14.40 -2.43
N CYS A 20 6.19 -13.11 -2.19
CA CYS A 20 5.12 -12.12 -2.36
C CYS A 20 4.95 -11.74 -3.84
N ALA A 21 3.74 -11.95 -4.37
CA ALA A 21 3.31 -11.33 -5.63
C ALA A 21 3.32 -9.80 -5.53
N VAL A 22 2.99 -9.26 -4.35
CA VAL A 22 3.15 -7.84 -4.02
C VAL A 22 3.35 -7.68 -2.52
N ALA A 23 4.40 -6.98 -2.11
CA ALA A 23 4.61 -6.55 -0.73
C ALA A 23 3.91 -5.20 -0.51
N THR A 24 3.19 -5.01 0.61
CA THR A 24 2.43 -3.77 0.87
C THR A 24 2.85 -3.05 2.17
N PRO A 25 4.15 -2.78 2.42
CA PRO A 25 4.59 -2.17 3.67
C PRO A 25 4.16 -0.70 3.78
N ASN A 26 3.91 -0.23 5.01
CA ASN A 26 3.91 1.22 5.27
C ASN A 26 5.34 1.77 5.27
N LEU A 27 5.49 3.10 5.27
CA LEU A 27 6.81 3.74 5.20
C LEU A 27 7.79 3.27 6.31
N PRO A 28 7.39 3.19 7.60
CA PRO A 28 8.24 2.59 8.64
C PRO A 28 8.67 1.14 8.35
N GLU A 29 7.74 0.27 7.98
CA GLU A 29 8.01 -1.14 7.65
C GLU A 29 8.95 -1.25 6.43
N ALA A 30 8.73 -0.42 5.41
CA ALA A 30 9.52 -0.42 4.18
C ALA A 30 10.98 -0.05 4.47
N ARG A 31 11.24 0.92 5.35
CA ARG A 31 12.59 1.30 5.77
C ARG A 31 13.32 0.17 6.48
N ILE A 32 12.61 -0.54 7.35
CA ILE A 32 13.17 -1.70 8.07
C ILE A 32 13.53 -2.80 7.08
N LEU A 33 12.60 -3.17 6.20
CA LEU A 33 12.78 -4.26 5.24
C LEU A 33 13.83 -3.93 4.16
N ALA A 34 13.89 -2.68 3.69
CA ALA A 34 14.87 -2.22 2.71
C ALA A 34 16.26 -1.96 3.32
N GLY A 35 16.34 -1.68 4.62
CA GLY A 35 17.59 -1.32 5.32
C GLY A 35 18.12 0.07 4.98
N THR A 36 17.33 0.92 4.31
CA THR A 36 17.69 2.29 3.88
C THR A 36 16.45 3.21 3.94
N GLY A 37 16.57 4.49 3.54
CA GLY A 37 15.41 5.27 3.08
C GLY A 37 15.34 6.72 3.54
N ALA A 38 14.69 7.53 2.70
CA ALA A 38 14.26 8.90 2.98
C ALA A 38 12.72 8.97 2.96
N GLU A 39 12.15 10.01 3.57
CA GLU A 39 10.70 10.15 3.73
C GLU A 39 10.03 10.90 2.57
N ASP A 40 10.78 11.29 1.54
CA ASP A 40 10.23 11.90 0.34
C ASP A 40 9.78 10.85 -0.68
N GLU A 41 9.05 11.27 -1.72
CA GLU A 41 8.55 10.36 -2.75
C GLU A 41 9.69 9.67 -3.52
N ALA A 42 10.80 10.37 -3.75
CA ALA A 42 11.99 9.78 -4.34
C ALA A 42 12.55 8.66 -3.44
N GLY A 43 12.54 8.86 -2.12
CA GLY A 43 12.86 7.84 -1.13
C GLY A 43 11.90 6.65 -1.18
N MET A 44 10.59 6.90 -1.31
CA MET A 44 9.60 5.82 -1.46
C MET A 44 9.82 4.97 -2.72
N ARG A 45 10.22 5.59 -3.83
CA ARG A 45 10.60 4.86 -5.06
C ARG A 45 11.80 3.95 -4.83
N ARG A 46 12.86 4.48 -4.22
CA ARG A 46 14.06 3.70 -3.85
C ARG A 46 13.75 2.56 -2.89
N LEU A 47 12.84 2.79 -1.94
CA LEU A 47 12.37 1.74 -1.03
C LEU A 47 11.64 0.62 -1.79
N ALA A 48 10.78 0.98 -2.76
CA ALA A 48 10.07 0.00 -3.57
C ALA A 48 11.03 -0.83 -4.44
N GLU A 49 12.02 -0.19 -5.07
CA GLU A 49 13.10 -0.86 -5.81
C GLU A 49 13.86 -1.84 -4.91
N ALA A 50 14.34 -1.39 -3.75
CA ALA A 50 15.11 -2.22 -2.83
C ALA A 50 14.33 -3.45 -2.33
N LEU A 51 13.00 -3.34 -2.16
CA LEU A 51 12.16 -4.47 -1.78
C LEU A 51 12.01 -5.50 -2.91
N VAL A 52 11.92 -5.03 -4.16
CA VAL A 52 11.89 -5.90 -5.34
C VAL A 52 13.25 -6.56 -5.56
N GLU A 53 14.36 -5.83 -5.40
CA GLU A 53 15.72 -6.37 -5.45
C GLU A 53 15.96 -7.46 -4.38
N ARG A 54 15.29 -7.35 -3.25
CA ARG A 54 15.31 -8.35 -2.15
C ARG A 54 14.38 -9.54 -2.39
N GLY A 55 13.66 -9.58 -3.52
CA GLY A 55 12.94 -10.77 -3.99
C GLY A 55 11.42 -10.62 -4.13
N ALA A 56 10.82 -9.51 -3.69
CA ALA A 56 9.40 -9.30 -3.96
C ALA A 56 9.16 -9.17 -5.47
N ALA A 57 8.08 -9.76 -6.00
CA ALA A 57 7.73 -9.56 -7.41
C ALA A 57 7.27 -8.10 -7.68
N ALA A 58 6.65 -7.47 -6.68
CA ALA A 58 6.28 -6.06 -6.70
C ALA A 58 6.23 -5.48 -5.28
N ALA A 59 6.31 -4.17 -5.13
CA ALA A 59 6.24 -3.48 -3.84
C ALA A 59 5.38 -2.21 -3.89
N LEU A 60 4.35 -2.15 -3.06
CA LEU A 60 3.51 -0.98 -2.77
C LEU A 60 3.92 -0.35 -1.44
N VAL A 61 4.69 0.73 -1.49
CA VAL A 61 5.12 1.50 -0.30
C VAL A 61 4.05 2.53 0.02
N LYS A 62 3.45 2.42 1.21
CA LYS A 62 2.34 3.29 1.62
C LYS A 62 2.82 4.50 2.43
N GLY A 63 2.47 5.71 2.01
CA GLY A 63 2.95 6.96 2.60
C GLY A 63 2.02 7.57 3.66
N GLY A 64 0.95 6.87 4.08
CA GLY A 64 -0.05 7.40 5.03
C GLY A 64 0.48 7.92 6.37
N HIS A 65 1.76 7.69 6.71
CA HIS A 65 2.43 8.18 7.91
C HIS A 65 3.16 9.52 7.74
N ARG A 66 3.23 10.08 6.52
CA ARG A 66 3.90 11.36 6.25
C ARG A 66 3.10 12.56 6.78
N GLU A 67 3.80 13.64 7.11
CA GLU A 67 3.19 14.93 7.41
C GLU A 67 2.60 15.59 6.14
N GLY A 68 1.60 16.45 6.31
CA GLY A 68 0.89 17.14 5.23
C GLY A 68 -0.52 16.62 4.96
N ASP A 69 -1.17 17.25 3.96
CA ASP A 69 -2.59 17.07 3.65
C ASP A 69 -2.85 16.01 2.57
N GLU A 70 -1.80 15.37 2.06
CA GLU A 70 -1.86 14.37 1.01
C GLU A 70 -1.19 13.06 1.44
N VAL A 71 -1.83 11.93 1.11
CA VAL A 71 -1.24 10.60 1.17
C VAL A 71 -0.75 10.21 -0.21
N VAL A 72 0.53 9.87 -0.28
CA VAL A 72 1.21 9.38 -1.48
C VAL A 72 1.51 7.90 -1.29
N ASP A 73 1.11 7.05 -2.23
CA ASP A 73 1.50 5.64 -2.26
C ASP A 73 2.23 5.34 -3.58
N VAL A 74 3.28 4.51 -3.53
CA VAL A 74 4.14 4.20 -4.68
C VAL A 74 4.19 2.69 -4.90
N LEU A 75 3.84 2.23 -6.10
CA LEU A 75 4.01 0.85 -6.55
C LEU A 75 5.19 0.77 -7.52
N PHE A 76 5.98 -0.29 -7.37
CA PHE A 76 6.96 -0.74 -8.37
C PHE A 76 6.73 -2.23 -8.66
N ASP A 77 6.63 -2.62 -9.92
CA ASP A 77 6.42 -4.02 -10.34
C ASP A 77 7.71 -4.71 -10.85
N GLY A 78 8.86 -4.08 -10.64
CA GLY A 78 10.14 -4.52 -11.21
C GLY A 78 10.49 -3.87 -12.55
N THR A 79 9.54 -3.17 -13.19
CA THR A 79 9.76 -2.48 -14.48
C THR A 79 9.28 -1.04 -14.48
N SER A 80 8.13 -0.79 -13.87
CA SER A 80 7.37 0.45 -13.99
C SER A 80 6.92 0.94 -12.61
N PHE A 81 6.75 2.26 -12.51
CA PHE A 81 6.29 2.93 -11.30
C PHE A 81 4.91 3.52 -11.48
N TRP A 82 4.10 3.41 -10.43
CA TRP A 82 2.83 4.10 -10.30
C TRP A 82 2.76 4.85 -8.97
N THR A 83 2.20 6.06 -9.02
CA THR A 83 2.02 6.90 -7.84
C THR A 83 0.54 7.28 -7.72
N TRP A 84 -0.03 7.03 -6.56
CA TRP A 84 -1.37 7.50 -6.20
C TRP A 84 -1.28 8.62 -5.18
N ARG A 85 -2.14 9.63 -5.37
CA ARG A 85 -2.26 10.79 -4.49
C ARG A 85 -3.71 10.94 -4.07
N ARG A 86 -3.94 11.12 -2.76
CA ARG A 86 -5.28 11.36 -2.21
C ARG A 86 -5.21 12.29 -1.01
N ALA A 87 -6.29 13.02 -0.76
CA ALA A 87 -6.41 13.81 0.45
C ALA A 87 -6.26 12.93 1.70
N LYS A 88 -5.50 13.42 2.69
CA LYS A 88 -5.36 12.75 3.97
C LYS A 88 -6.65 12.93 4.77
N LEU A 89 -7.26 11.82 5.15
CA LEU A 89 -8.43 11.84 6.02
C LEU A 89 -7.96 12.00 7.46
N VAL A 90 -8.44 13.02 8.16
CA VAL A 90 -8.19 13.19 9.60
C VAL A 90 -9.05 12.19 10.35
N THR A 91 -8.43 11.10 10.82
CA THR A 91 -9.13 9.99 11.46
C THR A 91 -8.20 9.27 12.44
N GLY A 92 -8.75 8.89 13.61
CA GLY A 92 -8.07 8.00 14.55
C GLY A 92 -8.08 6.53 14.12
N ASN A 93 -8.78 6.20 13.03
CA ASN A 93 -9.01 4.81 12.59
C ASN A 93 -7.92 4.35 11.62
N THR A 94 -6.69 4.23 12.11
CA THR A 94 -5.55 3.71 11.32
C THR A 94 -5.44 2.19 11.39
N HIS A 95 -6.06 1.56 12.39
CA HIS A 95 -6.09 0.10 12.56
C HIS A 95 -6.99 -0.56 11.51
N GLY A 96 -6.54 -1.71 10.97
CA GLY A 96 -7.29 -2.49 9.97
C GLY A 96 -7.18 -2.00 8.52
N THR A 97 -6.68 -0.77 8.28
CA THR A 97 -6.48 -0.22 6.92
C THR A 97 -5.50 -1.04 6.09
N GLY A 98 -4.40 -1.50 6.70
CA GLY A 98 -3.41 -2.36 6.06
C GLY A 98 -3.97 -3.70 5.61
N CYS A 99 -4.63 -4.45 6.51
CA CYS A 99 -5.21 -5.75 6.19
C CYS A 99 -6.34 -5.64 5.16
N THR A 100 -7.12 -4.57 5.22
CA THR A 100 -8.19 -4.31 4.24
C THR A 100 -7.62 -4.07 2.85
N LEU A 101 -6.56 -3.25 2.76
CA LEU A 101 -5.88 -2.96 1.52
C LEU A 101 -5.28 -4.23 0.90
N SER A 102 -4.51 -5.00 1.67
CA SER A 102 -3.89 -6.22 1.17
C SER A 102 -4.92 -7.27 0.76
N SER A 103 -6.02 -7.40 1.51
CA SER A 103 -7.13 -8.31 1.16
C SER A 103 -7.84 -7.89 -0.12
N ALA A 104 -8.08 -6.60 -0.32
CA ALA A 104 -8.71 -6.08 -1.53
C ALA A 104 -7.82 -6.26 -2.76
N ILE A 105 -6.50 -6.04 -2.64
CA ILE A 105 -5.54 -6.31 -3.71
C ILE A 105 -5.54 -7.81 -4.05
N ALA A 106 -5.43 -8.68 -3.04
CA ALA A 106 -5.44 -10.13 -3.24
C ALA A 106 -6.72 -10.60 -3.94
N ALA A 107 -7.89 -10.05 -3.57
CA ALA A 107 -9.15 -10.34 -4.23
C ALA A 107 -9.18 -9.86 -5.69
N GLY A 108 -8.63 -8.68 -5.99
CA GLY A 108 -8.51 -8.17 -7.36
C GLY A 108 -7.64 -9.07 -8.23
N LEU A 109 -6.47 -9.47 -7.72
CA LEU A 109 -5.57 -10.41 -8.41
C LEU A 109 -6.25 -11.77 -8.64
N ALA A 110 -6.97 -12.30 -7.65
CA ALA A 110 -7.72 -13.55 -7.80
C ALA A 110 -8.83 -13.48 -8.86
N ARG A 111 -9.33 -12.27 -9.17
CA ARG A 111 -10.29 -12.02 -10.26
C ARG A 111 -9.63 -11.82 -11.63
N GLY A 112 -8.31 -11.93 -11.71
CA GLY A 112 -7.54 -11.76 -12.95
C GLY A 112 -7.31 -10.31 -13.35
N TRP A 113 -7.42 -9.36 -12.42
CA TRP A 113 -7.07 -7.96 -12.70
C TRP A 113 -5.57 -7.77 -12.81
N ALA A 114 -5.15 -6.78 -13.61
CA ALA A 114 -3.76 -6.33 -13.59
C ALA A 114 -3.40 -5.79 -12.20
N LEU A 115 -2.12 -5.87 -11.83
CA LEU A 115 -1.66 -5.43 -10.51
C LEU A 115 -1.98 -3.95 -10.25
N GLU A 116 -1.73 -3.08 -11.23
CA GLU A 116 -2.09 -1.66 -11.14
C GLU A 116 -3.58 -1.47 -10.84
N ASP A 117 -4.45 -2.15 -11.59
CA ASP A 117 -5.90 -2.06 -11.45
C ASP A 117 -6.38 -2.56 -10.08
N ALA A 118 -5.79 -3.65 -9.59
CA ALA A 118 -6.08 -4.19 -8.27
C ALA A 118 -5.65 -3.23 -7.15
N VAL A 119 -4.50 -2.59 -7.29
CA VAL A 119 -4.00 -1.58 -6.34
C VAL A 119 -4.85 -0.31 -6.37
N ASP A 120 -5.13 0.25 -7.55
CA ASP A 120 -5.95 1.46 -7.72
C ASP A 120 -7.34 1.26 -7.07
N THR A 121 -7.99 0.14 -7.40
CA THR A 121 -9.30 -0.21 -6.85
C THR A 121 -9.26 -0.39 -5.34
N ALA A 122 -8.23 -1.05 -4.81
CA ALA A 122 -8.11 -1.30 -3.38
C ALA A 122 -7.83 -0.01 -2.58
N LEU A 123 -7.02 0.90 -3.13
CA LEU A 123 -6.76 2.21 -2.53
C LEU A 123 -8.01 3.08 -2.47
N ASP A 124 -8.81 3.13 -3.55
CA ASP A 124 -10.11 3.82 -3.56
C ASP A 124 -11.07 3.22 -2.53
N TYR A 125 -11.18 1.88 -2.51
CA TYR A 125 -12.04 1.16 -1.58
C TYR A 125 -11.70 1.48 -0.12
N VAL A 126 -10.41 1.39 0.26
CA VAL A 126 -9.98 1.70 1.63
C VAL A 126 -10.21 3.17 1.96
N HIS A 127 -9.93 4.09 1.04
CA HIS A 127 -10.17 5.51 1.26
C HIS A 127 -11.65 5.81 1.54
N ARG A 128 -12.56 5.22 0.74
CA ARG A 128 -14.01 5.34 0.95
C ARG A 128 -14.48 4.65 2.21
N ALA A 129 -13.90 3.50 2.56
CA ALA A 129 -14.22 2.78 3.80
C ALA A 129 -13.82 3.59 5.05
N ILE A 130 -12.70 4.32 4.99
CA ILE A 130 -12.28 5.27 6.04
C ILE A 130 -13.25 6.46 6.09
N ALA A 131 -13.57 7.06 4.94
CA ALA A 131 -14.44 8.23 4.87
C ALA A 131 -15.87 7.94 5.35
N ALA A 132 -16.37 6.72 5.11
CA ALA A 132 -17.68 6.26 5.53
C ALA A 132 -17.68 5.56 6.90
N ALA A 133 -16.56 5.56 7.62
CA ALA A 133 -16.45 4.90 8.91
C ALA A 133 -17.38 5.59 9.93
N PRO A 134 -18.26 4.85 10.63
CA PRO A 134 -19.37 5.42 11.40
C PRO A 134 -18.98 6.11 12.71
N GLY A 135 -17.69 6.34 12.97
CA GLY A 135 -17.22 6.98 14.20
C GLY A 135 -17.58 6.23 15.50
N LEU A 136 -17.66 4.90 15.43
CA LEU A 136 -18.09 4.07 16.57
C LEU A 136 -16.94 3.82 17.56
N GLY A 137 -17.11 4.31 18.80
CA GLY A 137 -16.25 4.04 19.95
C GLY A 137 -15.29 5.19 20.32
N ALA A 138 -14.90 5.28 21.59
CA ALA A 138 -13.94 6.27 22.10
C ALA A 138 -12.46 5.95 21.74
N GLY A 139 -12.22 5.19 20.66
CA GLY A 139 -10.92 4.63 20.27
C GLY A 139 -10.78 4.44 18.74
N HIS A 140 -9.91 3.53 18.29
CA HIS A 140 -9.72 3.20 16.88
C HIS A 140 -10.92 2.37 16.36
N GLY A 141 -11.94 3.03 15.81
CA GLY A 141 -13.14 2.37 15.29
C GLY A 141 -12.89 1.60 13.99
N PRO A 142 -13.70 0.57 13.68
CA PRO A 142 -13.55 -0.24 12.48
C PRO A 142 -13.87 0.55 11.20
N LEU A 143 -13.30 0.09 10.08
CA LEU A 143 -13.64 0.58 8.74
C LEU A 143 -15.07 0.16 8.36
N ASN A 144 -15.71 0.98 7.52
CA ASN A 144 -16.97 0.56 6.90
C ASN A 144 -16.68 -0.29 5.65
N HIS A 145 -16.64 -1.61 5.83
CA HIS A 145 -16.41 -2.56 4.74
C HIS A 145 -17.58 -2.70 3.76
N PHE A 146 -18.76 -2.10 4.04
CA PHE A 146 -19.94 -2.20 3.19
C PHE A 146 -19.97 -1.14 2.07
N VAL A 147 -18.91 -0.35 1.92
CA VAL A 147 -18.78 0.55 0.77
C VAL A 147 -18.60 -0.28 -0.51
N GLU A 148 -19.32 0.09 -1.57
CA GLU A 148 -19.27 -0.61 -2.85
C GLU A 148 -17.87 -0.57 -3.46
N VAL A 149 -17.30 -1.71 -3.88
CA VAL A 149 -16.05 -1.75 -4.63
C VAL A 149 -16.32 -1.36 -6.08
N GLN A 150 -15.73 -0.27 -6.54
CA GLN A 150 -15.82 0.16 -7.93
C GLN A 150 -14.87 -0.72 -8.76
N PRO A 151 -15.33 -1.42 -9.82
CA PRO A 151 -14.44 -2.23 -10.64
C PRO A 151 -13.42 -1.35 -11.39
N PRO A 152 -12.29 -1.92 -11.85
CA PRO A 152 -11.28 -1.19 -12.60
C PRO A 152 -11.91 -0.43 -13.74
N ARG A 153 -11.49 0.81 -13.93
CA ARG A 153 -11.96 1.63 -15.05
C ARG A 153 -11.39 1.02 -16.33
N THR A 154 -12.20 0.23 -17.04
CA THR A 154 -11.87 -0.37 -18.33
C THR A 154 -11.78 0.68 -19.45
N ASN A 155 -10.93 1.70 -19.31
CA ASN A 155 -10.39 2.51 -20.41
C ASN A 155 -9.38 3.55 -19.89
N ARG A 156 -8.08 3.32 -20.10
CA ARG A 156 -7.05 4.38 -20.16
C ARG A 156 -5.96 4.01 -21.17
N ARG A 157 -6.30 4.11 -22.45
CA ARG A 157 -5.29 4.51 -23.45
C ARG A 157 -4.80 5.91 -23.05
N ASN A 158 -3.48 6.11 -23.07
CA ASN A 158 -2.71 7.27 -22.58
C ASN A 158 -2.42 7.30 -21.07
N ARG A 159 -1.19 6.88 -20.70
CA ARG A 159 -0.30 7.62 -19.78
C ARG A 159 1.15 7.12 -19.91
N SER A 160 1.99 8.07 -20.32
CA SER A 160 3.45 8.11 -20.46
C SER A 160 4.29 6.99 -19.84
N SER A 161 4.83 6.14 -20.71
CA SER A 161 6.16 5.55 -20.53
C SER A 161 7.20 6.66 -20.65
N THR A 162 7.70 7.18 -19.53
CA THR A 162 8.98 7.90 -19.56
C THR A 162 10.08 6.86 -19.53
N SER A 163 10.73 6.77 -20.69
CA SER A 163 12.04 6.14 -20.94
C SER A 163 13.12 6.64 -19.99
#